data_AF-A0A1F7RAL3-F1
#
_entry.id   AF-A0A1F7RAL3-F1
#
_cell.length_a   1.000
_cell.length_b   1.000
_cell.length_c   1.000
_cell.angle_alpha   90.00
_cell.angle_beta   90.00
_cell.angle_gamma   90.00
#
_symmetry.space_group_name_H-M   'P 1'
#
loop_
_entity.id
_entity.type
_entity.pdbx_description
1 polymer ?
#
loop_
_entity_poly.entity_id
_entity_poly.type
_entity_poly.pdbx_seq_one_letter_code
_entity_poly.pdbx_strand_id
1 'polypeptide(L)' 'MKIVFSDHAAAQLKNRPRIKREMVLAAINAPDAATASYRNRTLYRKQFDGETLEVVTTTEDDKIIVVTEYFLEQT' A
#
# COMPACT_ATOMS: atom_id res chain seq x y z
N MET A 1 -5.83 -1.20 -15.70
CA MET A 1 -5.40 -0.63 -14.40
C MET A 1 -3.92 -0.86 -14.13
N LYS A 2 -3.13 0.22 -14.12
CA LYS A 2 -1.67 0.18 -13.90
C LYS A 2 -1.34 0.62 -12.47
N ILE A 3 -0.47 -0.11 -11.78
CA ILE A 3 0.02 0.28 -10.43
C ILE A 3 1.36 1.01 -10.58
N VAL A 4 1.46 2.21 -10.01
CA VAL A 4 2.64 3.08 -10.05
C VAL A 4 3.05 3.45 -8.64
N PHE A 5 4.35 3.47 -8.36
CA PHE A 5 4.87 3.93 -7.07
C PHE A 5 5.30 5.39 -7.20
N SER A 6 4.86 6.24 -6.27
CA SER A 6 5.41 7.59 -6.14
C SER A 6 6.89 7.54 -5.75
N ASP A 7 7.62 8.63 -5.97
CA ASP A 7 9.02 8.74 -5.53
C ASP A 7 9.15 8.53 -4.01
N HIS A 8 8.16 9.02 -3.25
CA HIS A 8 8.10 8.83 -1.80
C HIS A 8 7.95 7.35 -1.42
N ALA A 9 6.98 6.65 -2.01
CA ALA A 9 6.79 5.22 -1.78
C ALA A 9 8.03 4.40 -2.21
N ALA A 10 8.60 4.70 -3.37
CA ALA A 10 9.81 4.02 -3.84
C ALA A 10 11.01 4.23 -2.89
N ALA A 11 11.14 5.42 -2.29
CA ALA A 11 12.16 5.68 -1.27
C ALA A 11 11.86 4.94 0.05
N GLN A 12 10.59 4.87 0.46
CA GLN A 12 10.21 4.13 1.66
C GLN A 12 10.48 2.63 1.54
N LEU A 13 10.19 2.00 0.40
CA LEU A 13 10.56 0.60 0.13
C LEU A 13 12.06 0.35 0.32
N LYS A 14 12.92 1.29 -0.09
CA LYS A 14 14.38 1.17 0.11
C LYS A 14 14.76 1.28 1.59
N ASN A 15 14.06 2.13 2.35
CA ASN A 15 14.32 2.35 3.76
C ASN A 15 13.65 1.32 4.69
N ARG A 16 12.69 0.54 4.17
CA ARG A 16 11.92 -0.47 4.91
C ARG A 16 12.16 -1.86 4.32
N PRO A 17 13.31 -2.51 4.61
CA PRO A 17 13.69 -3.77 3.98
C PRO A 17 12.73 -4.93 4.26
N ARG A 18 11.90 -4.83 5.31
CA ARG A 18 10.85 -5.82 5.64
C ARG A 18 9.67 -5.77 4.66
N ILE A 19 9.46 -4.65 3.97
CA ILE A 19 8.36 -4.48 3.02
C ILE A 19 8.91 -4.69 1.61
N LYS A 20 8.49 -5.77 0.97
CA LYS A 20 8.84 -6.03 -0.44
C LYS A 20 7.78 -5.47 -1.36
N ARG A 21 8.19 -5.05 -2.56
CA ARG A 21 7.28 -4.58 -3.61
C ARG A 21 6.15 -5.57 -3.90
N GLU A 22 6.44 -6.87 -3.87
CA GLU A 22 5.46 -7.94 -4.08
C GLU A 22 4.36 -7.95 -3.02
N MET A 23 4.69 -7.63 -1.76
CA MET A 23 3.72 -7.55 -0.67
C MET A 23 2.75 -6.39 -0.90
N VAL A 24 3.27 -5.25 -1.37
CA VAL A 24 2.45 -4.07 -1.73
C VAL A 24 1.50 -4.43 -2.88
N LEU A 25 2.00 -5.09 -3.92
CA LEU A 25 1.18 -5.52 -5.04
C LEU A 25 0.11 -6.54 -4.59
N ALA A 26 0.47 -7.47 -3.70
CA ALA A 26 -0.48 -8.43 -3.14
C ALA A 26 -1.57 -7.72 -2.32
N ALA A 27 -1.21 -6.71 -1.53
CA ALA A 27 -2.17 -5.91 -0.77
C ALA A 27 -3.14 -5.13 -1.69
N ILE A 28 -2.68 -4.63 -2.84
CA ILE A 28 -3.56 -3.91 -3.79
C ILE A 28 -4.45 -4.89 -4.58
N ASN A 29 -3.91 -6.01 -5.05
CA ASN A 29 -4.64 -6.93 -5.93
C ASN A 29 -5.60 -7.86 -5.17
N ALA A 30 -5.23 -8.28 -3.96
CA ALA A 30 -6.02 -9.18 -3.13
C ALA A 30 -5.97 -8.71 -1.67
N PRO A 31 -6.54 -7.54 -1.35
CA PRO A 31 -6.60 -7.03 0.02
C PRO A 31 -7.48 -7.91 0.90
N ASP A 32 -7.14 -7.98 2.18
CA ASP A 32 -8.05 -8.54 3.18
C ASP A 32 -9.11 -7.50 3.58
N ALA A 33 -8.75 -6.21 3.51
CA ALA A 33 -9.69 -5.09 3.61
C ALA A 33 -9.28 -3.92 2.71
N ALA A 34 -10.28 -3.26 2.12
CA ALA A 34 -10.10 -2.03 1.34
C ALA A 34 -11.06 -0.96 1.85
N THR A 35 -10.52 0.17 2.31
CA THR A 35 -11.32 1.26 2.90
C THR A 35 -11.05 2.56 2.16
N ALA A 36 -12.12 3.21 1.69
CA ALA A 36 -12.03 4.57 1.19
C ALA A 36 -11.66 5.52 2.33
N SER A 37 -10.68 6.39 2.08
CA SER A 37 -10.13 7.34 3.04
C SER A 37 -10.23 8.78 2.49
N TYR A 38 -9.80 9.74 3.30
CA TYR A 38 -9.93 11.16 3.01
C TYR A 38 -9.19 11.55 1.72
N ARG A 39 -9.77 12.49 0.95
CA ARG A 39 -9.21 13.03 -0.32
C ARG A 39 -8.93 11.98 -1.40
N ASN A 40 -9.92 11.15 -1.74
CA ASN A 40 -9.84 10.17 -2.83
C ASN A 40 -8.74 9.11 -2.67
N ARG A 41 -8.37 8.82 -1.41
CA ARG A 41 -7.38 7.80 -1.08
C ARG A 41 -8.07 6.49 -0.79
N THR A 42 -7.43 5.39 -1.11
CA THR A 42 -7.86 4.05 -0.70
C THR A 42 -6.77 3.40 0.13
N LEU A 43 -7.16 2.87 1.29
CA LEU A 43 -6.30 2.09 2.17
C LEU A 43 -6.53 0.62 1.87
N TYR A 44 -5.49 -0.04 1.36
CA TYR A 44 -5.49 -1.49 1.18
C TYR A 44 -4.74 -2.13 2.33
N ARG A 45 -5.37 -3.07 3.03
CA ARG A 45 -4.77 -3.78 4.15
C ARG A 45 -4.65 -5.25 3.83
N LYS A 46 -3.50 -5.82 4.17
CA LYS A 46 -3.26 -7.25 4.05
C LYS A 46 -2.37 -7.77 5.18
N GLN A 47 -2.73 -8.90 5.73
CA GLN A 47 -2.01 -9.54 6.82
C GLN A 47 -0.85 -10.38 6.27
N PHE A 48 0.32 -10.24 6.88
CA PHE A 48 1.53 -11.01 6.61
C PHE A 48 2.19 -11.36 7.94
N ASP A 49 2.39 -12.65 8.21
CA ASP A 49 3.11 -13.14 9.39
C ASP A 49 2.66 -12.53 10.74
N GLY A 50 1.35 -12.23 10.87
CA GLY A 50 0.77 -11.65 12.08
C GLY A 50 0.79 -10.11 12.15
N GLU A 51 1.43 -9.44 11.20
CA GLU A 51 1.41 -7.98 11.05
C GLU A 51 0.45 -7.57 9.93
N THR A 52 -0.13 -6.37 10.02
CA THR A 52 -0.99 -5.82 8.96
C THR A 52 -0.22 -4.80 8.15
N LEU A 53 0.03 -5.10 6.88
CA LEU A 53 0.55 -4.12 5.92
C LEU A 53 -0.60 -3.23 5.45
N GLU A 54 -0.48 -1.92 5.69
CA GLU A 54 -1.36 -0.90 5.12
C GLU A 54 -0.65 -0.19 3.96
N VAL A 55 -1.34 -0.14 2.81
CA VAL A 55 -0.88 0.53 1.60
C VAL A 55 -1.86 1.64 1.28
N VAL A 56 -1.36 2.87 1.31
CA VAL A 56 -2.12 4.06 0.97
C VAL A 56 -1.96 4.34 -0.51
N THR A 57 -3.08 4.42 -1.21
CA THR A 57 -3.11 4.70 -2.65
C THR A 57 -4.01 5.88 -2.96
N THR A 58 -3.80 6.47 -4.12
CA THR A 58 -4.76 7.37 -4.78
C THR A 58 -5.03 6.83 -6.18
N THR A 59 -6.25 7.01 -6.66
CA THR A 59 -6.62 6.63 -8.03
C THR A 59 -6.69 7.89 -8.88
N GLU A 60 -5.93 7.91 -9.97
CA GLU A 60 -5.96 8.97 -10.99
C GLU A 60 -6.13 8.31 -12.36
N ASP A 61 -7.19 8.67 -13.08
CA ASP A 61 -7.60 8.05 -14.35
C ASP A 61 -7.70 6.50 -14.22
N ASP A 62 -6.87 5.76 -14.97
CA ASP A 62 -6.78 4.29 -14.96
C ASP A 62 -5.56 3.76 -14.15
N LYS A 63 -5.01 4.59 -13.26
CA LYS A 63 -3.79 4.28 -12.50
C LYS A 63 -4.04 4.31 -11.00
N ILE A 64 -3.53 3.29 -10.32
CA ILE A 64 -3.39 3.29 -8.87
C ILE A 64 -1.98 3.78 -8.55
N ILE A 65 -1.89 4.89 -7.83
CA ILE A 65 -0.62 5.49 -7.40
C ILE A 65 -0.42 5.16 -5.92
N VAL A 66 0.64 4.42 -5.62
CA VAL A 66 1.06 4.11 -4.25
C VAL A 66 1.73 5.35 -3.65
N VAL A 67 1.14 5.86 -2.58
CA VAL A 67 1.60 7.03 -1.86
C VAL A 67 2.59 6.62 -0.77
N THR A 68 2.26 5.58 0.01
CA THR A 68 3.10 5.07 1.10
C THR A 68 2.64 3.67 1.53
N GLU A 69 3.51 2.91 2.19
CA GLU A 69 3.24 1.55 2.68
C GLU A 69 3.94 1.30 4.01
N TYR A 70 3.23 0.80 5.02
CA TYR A 70 3.78 0.54 6.35
C TYR A 70 3.04 -0.59 7.05
N PHE A 71 3.73 -1.29 7.96
CA PHE A 71 3.07 -2.18 8.91
C PHE A 71 2.40 -1.35 10.00
N LEU A 72 1.17 -1.69 10.35
CA LEU A 72 0.48 -1.13 11.51
C LEU A 72 1.14 -1.67 12.78
N GLU A 73 1.56 -0.77 13.66
CA GLU A 73 1.99 -1.15 15.00
C GLU A 73 0.77 -1.68 15.76
N GLN A 74 0.91 -2.85 16.38
CA GLN A 74 -0.13 -3.35 17.28
C GLN A 74 -0.23 -2.37 18.46
N THR A 75 -1.38 -1.74 18.59
CA THR A 75 -1.68 -0.82 19.71
C THR A 75 -2.12 -1.61 20.93
#